data_AF-A0A355S0C0-F1
#
_entry.id   AF-A0A355S0C0-F1
#
_cell.length_a   1.000
_cell.length_b   1.000
_cell.length_c   1.000
_cell.angle_alpha   90.00
_cell.angle_beta   90.00
_cell.angle_gamma   90.00
#
_symmetry.space_group_name_H-M   'P 1'
#
loop_
_entity.id
_entity.type
_entity.pdbx_description
1 polymer ?
#
loop_
_entity_poly.entity_id
_entity_poly.type
_entity_poly.pdbx_seq_one_letter_code
_entity_poly.pdbx_strand_id
1 'polypeptide(L)' 'MDIIAERIIEKILDHRPIPIEASGRHVHLCQKDLESLFGAGYSLTKKKELSQPGQFQSNEKVMLIGPKGVIKNVSILGPV' A
#
# COMPACT_ATOMS: atom_id res chain seq x y z
N MET A 1 6.17 -23.06 39.90
CA MET A 1 7.27 -22.63 39.01
C MET A 1 7.74 -21.27 39.50
N ASP A 2 9.02 -20.98 39.32
CA ASP A 2 9.64 -19.75 39.82
C ASP A 2 9.10 -18.54 39.05
N ILE A 3 8.50 -17.55 39.73
CA ILE A 3 7.89 -16.34 39.09
C ILE A 3 8.90 -15.61 38.19
N ILE A 4 10.18 -15.72 38.52
CA ILE A 4 11.29 -15.17 37.75
C ILE A 4 11.42 -15.90 36.40
N ALA A 5 11.27 -17.22 36.37
CA ALA A 5 11.35 -18.01 35.15
C ALA A 5 10.19 -17.67 34.19
N GLU A 6 8.97 -17.50 34.69
CA GLU A 6 7.80 -17.11 33.89
C GLU A 6 7.99 -15.74 33.24
N ARG A 7 8.46 -14.74 33.99
CA ARG A 7 8.76 -13.40 33.45
C ARG A 7 9.88 -13.39 32.43
N ILE A 8 10.91 -14.21 32.61
CA ILE A 8 12.01 -14.32 31.65
C ILE A 8 11.49 -14.94 30.34
N ILE A 9 10.67 -15.99 30.43
CA ILE A 9 10.04 -16.63 29.28
C ILE A 9 9.15 -15.62 28.54
N GLU A 10 8.31 -14.88 29.24
CA GLU A 10 7.43 -13.86 28.64
C GLU A 10 8.23 -12.79 27.88
N LYS A 11 9.38 -12.37 28.42
CA LYS A 11 10.24 -11.35 27.81
C LYS A 11 11.09 -11.86 26.65
N ILE A 12 11.47 -13.14 26.67
CA ILE A 12 12.10 -13.83 25.54
C ILE A 12 11.08 -14.03 24.41
N LEU A 13 9.83 -14.35 24.77
CA LEU A 13 8.73 -14.57 23.82
C LEU A 13 8.09 -13.27 23.32
N ASP A 14 8.42 -12.10 23.88
CA ASP A 14 8.04 -10.77 23.38
C ASP A 14 8.81 -10.41 22.09
N HIS A 15 8.79 -11.34 21.13
CA HIS A 15 9.16 -11.11 19.75
C HIS A 15 8.01 -10.37 19.08
N ARG A 16 8.15 -9.06 18.92
CA ARG A 16 7.26 -8.23 18.09
C ARG A 16 7.92 -7.99 16.73
N PRO A 17 7.84 -8.95 15.78
CA PRO A 17 8.35 -8.71 14.44
C PRO A 17 7.60 -7.54 13.83
N ILE A 18 8.34 -6.59 13.28
CA ILE A 18 7.77 -5.47 12.54
C ILE A 18 7.53 -5.97 11.11
N PRO A 19 6.29 -5.91 10.59
CA PRO A 19 6.01 -6.32 9.22
C PRO A 19 6.75 -5.40 8.24
N ILE A 20 7.43 -6.00 7.27
CA ILE A 20 8.12 -5.28 6.19
C ILE A 20 7.40 -5.59 4.88
N GLU A 21 7.04 -4.55 4.13
CA GLU A 21 6.44 -4.68 2.80
C GLU A 21 7.25 -3.88 1.79
N ALA A 22 7.54 -4.49 0.64
CA ALA A 22 8.28 -3.83 -0.44
C ALA A 22 7.36 -2.89 -1.23
N SER A 23 7.81 -1.66 -1.46
CA SER A 23 7.05 -0.68 -2.23
C SER A 23 7.54 -0.62 -3.69
N GLY A 24 6.73 -1.15 -4.60
CA GLY A 24 6.93 -0.96 -6.04
C GLY A 24 6.58 0.47 -6.47
N ARG A 25 7.00 0.87 -7.68
CA ARG A 25 6.60 2.17 -8.26
C ARG A 25 5.07 2.28 -8.33
N HIS A 26 4.54 3.33 -7.74
CA HIS A 26 3.10 3.60 -7.71
C HIS A 26 2.85 5.11 -7.67
N VAL A 27 1.59 5.49 -7.85
CA VAL A 27 1.11 6.87 -7.66
C VAL A 27 -0.11 6.88 -6.74
N HIS A 28 -0.35 8.05 -6.15
CA HIS A 28 -1.60 8.41 -5.49
C HIS A 28 -2.20 9.55 -6.30
N LEU A 29 -3.51 9.55 -6.50
CA LEU A 29 -4.20 10.56 -7.28
C LEU A 29 -5.16 11.34 -6.38
N CYS A 30 -5.36 12.61 -6.68
CA CYS A 30 -6.52 13.33 -6.17
C CYS A 30 -7.76 13.04 -7.04
N GLN A 31 -8.95 13.35 -6.54
CA GLN A 31 -10.21 13.08 -7.25
C GLN A 31 -10.25 13.73 -8.63
N LYS A 32 -9.77 14.98 -8.75
CA LYS A 32 -9.73 15.71 -10.02
C LYS A 32 -8.89 14.98 -11.08
N ASP A 33 -7.72 14.47 -10.70
CA ASP A 33 -6.83 13.79 -11.64
C ASP A 33 -7.33 12.38 -11.96
N LEU A 34 -7.93 11.70 -10.99
CA LEU A 34 -8.62 10.42 -11.22
C LEU A 34 -9.71 10.58 -12.29
N GLU A 35 -10.57 11.59 -12.13
CA GLU A 35 -11.66 11.84 -13.07
C GLU A 35 -11.16 12.28 -14.45
N SER A 36 -10.07 13.04 -14.50
CA SER A 36 -9.45 13.45 -15.77
C SER A 36 -8.91 12.24 -16.54
N LEU A 37 -8.45 11.20 -15.84
CA LEU A 37 -7.88 9.99 -16.44
C LEU A 37 -8.91 8.91 -16.76
N PHE A 38 -9.94 8.75 -15.91
CA PHE A 38 -10.87 7.61 -15.97
C PHE A 38 -12.34 8.01 -16.17
N GLY A 39 -12.68 9.30 -16.13
CA GLY A 39 -14.02 9.83 -16.36
C GLY A 39 -14.63 10.51 -15.12
N ALA A 40 -15.58 11.43 -15.34
CA ALA A 40 -16.25 12.16 -14.25
C ALA A 40 -16.95 11.22 -13.26
N GLY A 41 -16.80 11.48 -11.96
CA GLY A 41 -17.37 10.65 -10.89
C GLY A 41 -16.75 9.26 -10.74
N TYR A 42 -15.62 8.96 -11.41
CA TYR A 42 -14.97 7.66 -11.32
C TYR A 42 -14.45 7.38 -9.90
N SER A 43 -14.45 6.11 -9.52
CA SER A 43 -13.92 5.62 -8.24
C SER A 43 -13.00 4.42 -8.48
N LEU A 44 -11.85 4.40 -7.82
CA LEU A 44 -10.88 3.31 -7.93
C LEU A 44 -11.51 1.97 -7.53
N THR A 45 -11.21 0.91 -8.27
CA THR A 45 -11.64 -0.44 -7.91
C THR A 45 -10.54 -1.17 -7.14
N LYS A 46 -10.92 -1.77 -6.02
CA LYS A 46 -9.99 -2.44 -5.12
C LYS A 46 -9.48 -3.76 -5.70
N LYS A 47 -8.16 -3.94 -5.72
CA LYS A 47 -7.52 -5.20 -6.11
C LYS A 47 -7.02 -6.00 -4.89
N LYS A 48 -6.30 -5.35 -3.98
CA LYS A 48 -5.70 -5.98 -2.80
C LYS A 48 -5.52 -4.95 -1.68
N GLU A 49 -5.83 -5.34 -0.44
CA GLU A 49 -5.45 -4.59 0.77
C GLU A 49 -3.92 -4.53 0.93
N LEU A 50 -3.43 -3.42 1.49
CA LEU A 50 -2.05 -3.27 1.92
C LEU A 50 -1.92 -3.53 3.43
N SER A 51 -0.69 -3.62 3.92
CA SER A 51 -0.43 -3.72 5.36
C SER A 51 -0.92 -2.51 6.15
N GLN A 52 -1.02 -1.33 5.51
CA GLN A 52 -1.60 -0.14 6.14
C GLN A 52 -3.14 -0.20 6.12
N PRO A 53 -3.81 -0.09 7.27
CA PRO A 53 -5.27 -0.13 7.34
C PRO A 53 -5.93 0.91 6.44
N GLY A 54 -6.91 0.48 5.66
CA GLY A 54 -7.66 1.33 4.73
C GLY A 54 -6.96 1.65 3.41
N GLN A 55 -5.68 1.28 3.26
CA GLN A 55 -4.92 1.47 2.01
C GLN A 55 -5.04 0.24 1.11
N PHE A 56 -5.15 0.46 -0.19
CA PHE A 56 -5.29 -0.64 -1.14
C PHE A 56 -4.57 -0.37 -2.46
N GLN A 57 -4.09 -1.43 -3.09
CA GLN A 57 -3.74 -1.39 -4.51
C GLN A 57 -5.01 -1.49 -5.34
N SER A 58 -5.16 -0.61 -6.34
CA SER A 58 -6.31 -0.62 -7.24
C SER A 58 -6.08 -1.53 -8.46
N ASN A 59 -7.14 -1.86 -9.22
CA ASN A 59 -6.99 -2.59 -10.49
C ASN A 59 -6.45 -1.69 -11.61
N GLU A 60 -6.71 -0.39 -11.49
CA GLU A 60 -6.28 0.61 -12.44
C GLU A 60 -4.76 0.81 -12.38
N LYS A 61 -4.21 1.16 -13.54
CA LYS A 61 -2.80 1.47 -13.71
C LYS A 61 -2.66 2.63 -14.65
N VAL A 62 -1.57 3.38 -14.48
CA VAL A 62 -1.21 4.48 -15.36
C VAL A 62 0.13 4.22 -16.05
N MET A 63 0.37 5.00 -17.11
CA MET A 63 1.70 5.13 -17.68
C MET A 63 2.27 6.49 -17.27
N LEU A 64 3.52 6.52 -16.81
CA LEU A 64 4.25 7.76 -16.57
C LEU A 64 5.10 8.07 -17.78
N ILE A 65 4.79 9.17 -18.46
CA ILE A 65 5.49 9.64 -19.65
C ILE A 65 6.30 10.88 -19.24
N GLY A 66 7.60 10.84 -19.45
CA GLY A 66 8.48 11.97 -19.19
C GLY A 66 9.58 12.09 -20.24
N PRO A 67 10.44 13.12 -20.15
CA PRO A 67 11.48 13.38 -21.16
C PRO A 67 12.47 12.22 -21.38
N LYS A 68 12.63 11.35 -20.37
CA LYS A 68 13.55 10.21 -20.40
C LYS A 68 12.90 8.89 -20.83
N GLY A 69 11.60 8.90 -21.17
CA GLY A 69 10.89 7.73 -21.66
C GLY A 69 9.57 7.46 -20.94
N VAL A 70 9.10 6.22 -21.05
CA VAL A 70 7.77 5.79 -20.59
C VAL A 70 7.90 4.63 -19.61
N ILE A 71 7.26 4.78 -18.45
CA ILE A 71 7.08 3.71 -17.47
C ILE A 71 5.64 3.22 -17.57
N LYS A 72 5.45 1.99 -18.07
CA LYS A 72 4.12 1.39 -18.19
C LYS A 72 3.70 0.66 -16.91
N ASN A 73 2.41 0.44 -16.75
CA ASN A 73 1.82 -0.42 -15.70
C ASN A 73 2.15 0.01 -14.26
N VAL A 74 2.22 1.32 -14.01
CA VAL A 74 2.42 1.88 -12.66
C VAL A 74 1.11 1.76 -11.88
N SER A 75 1.16 1.12 -10.71
CA SER A 75 -0.02 0.91 -9.87
C SER A 75 -0.54 2.23 -9.30
N ILE A 76 -1.86 2.33 -9.11
CA ILE A 76 -2.48 3.37 -8.30
C ILE A 76 -2.78 2.77 -6.92
N LEU A 77 -2.42 3.49 -5.86
CA LEU A 77 -2.84 3.16 -4.51
C LEU A 77 -4.00 4.08 -4.12
N GLY A 78 -5.02 3.50 -3.50
CA GLY A 78 -6.16 4.21 -2.95
C GLY A 78 -6.15 4.19 -1.42
N PRO A 79 -7.04 4.98 -0.78
CA PRO A 79 -8.12 5.76 -1.40
C PRO A 79 -7.62 7.07 -2.02
N VAL A 80 -8.58 7.83 -2.57
CA VAL A 80 -8.41 9.15 -3.20
C VAL A 80 -8.99 10.23 -2.31
#